data_AF-A0AAP0G4X3-F1
#
_entry.id   AF-A0AAP0G4X3-F1
#
_cell.length_a   1.000
_cell.length_b   1.000
_cell.length_c   1.000
_cell.angle_alpha   90.00
_cell.angle_beta   90.00
_cell.angle_gamma   90.00
#
_symmetry.space_group_name_H-M   'P 1'
#
loop_
_entity.id
_entity.type
_entity.pdbx_description
1 polymer ?
#
loop_
_entity_poly.entity_id
_entity_poly.type
_entity_poly.pdbx_seq_one_letter_code
_entity_poly.pdbx_strand_id
1 'polypeptide(L)'
;MQPMEDQTANELLKQVRDWKLLHEDGIMKLQRFWKVKSFTKGIELFQLVTDIAEAEGHHPDLHLFGWNNVKIEIWTHTVGGLTENDFILAAKINSLKMDHLLRIKTAAGTV
;
A
#
# COMPACT_ATOMS: atom_id res chain seq x y z
N MET A 1 10.47 -12.95 -16.77
CA MET A 1 10.67 -12.82 -15.31
C MET A 1 9.62 -13.68 -14.64
N GLN A 2 9.95 -14.38 -13.55
CA GLN A 2 8.99 -15.16 -12.75
C GLN A 2 8.60 -14.35 -11.51
N PRO A 3 7.41 -14.58 -10.93
CA PRO A 3 7.04 -13.95 -9.68
C PRO A 3 7.94 -14.42 -8.53
N MET A 4 8.13 -13.54 -7.56
CA MET A 4 8.91 -13.79 -6.36
C MET A 4 8.30 -14.91 -5.51
N GLU A 5 9.15 -15.74 -4.92
CA GLU A 5 8.75 -16.78 -3.98
C GLU A 5 8.33 -16.21 -2.62
N ASP A 6 7.43 -16.90 -1.92
CA ASP A 6 6.92 -16.48 -0.60
C ASP A 6 8.04 -16.20 0.42
N GLN A 7 9.08 -17.03 0.44
CA GLN A 7 10.19 -16.86 1.39
C GLN A 7 10.90 -15.52 1.18
N THR A 8 11.24 -15.20 -0.07
CA THR A 8 11.88 -13.93 -0.44
C THR A 8 10.95 -12.74 -0.16
N ALA A 9 9.67 -12.87 -0.49
CA ALA A 9 8.68 -11.83 -0.22
C ALA A 9 8.55 -11.53 1.28
N ASN A 10 8.56 -12.56 2.14
CA ASN A 10 8.54 -12.40 3.59
C ASN A 10 9.80 -11.73 4.15
N GLU A 11 10.97 -11.96 3.56
CA GLU A 11 12.19 -11.27 3.94
C GLU A 11 12.12 -9.77 3.59
N LEU A 12 11.69 -9.43 2.37
CA LEU A 12 11.54 -8.03 1.95
C LEU A 12 10.40 -7.32 2.70
N LEU A 13 9.34 -8.02 3.10
CA LEU A 13 8.23 -7.47 3.87
C LEU A 13 8.71 -6.79 5.17
N LYS A 14 9.80 -7.29 5.77
CA LYS A 14 10.42 -6.70 6.97
C LYS A 14 10.92 -5.26 6.74
N GLN A 15 11.18 -4.87 5.49
CA GLN A 15 11.64 -3.53 5.12
C GLN A 15 10.48 -2.55 4.86
N VAL A 16 9.26 -3.05 4.66
CA VAL A 16 8.08 -2.25 4.32
C VAL A 16 7.02 -2.37 5.41
N ARG A 17 7.29 -1.73 6.56
CA ARG A 17 6.40 -1.75 7.73
C ARG A 17 4.93 -1.49 7.36
N ASP A 18 4.04 -2.22 8.02
CA ASP A 18 2.56 -2.18 7.91
C ASP A 18 1.96 -2.70 6.60
N TRP A 19 2.79 -3.00 5.58
CA TRP A 19 2.34 -3.79 4.45
C TRP A 19 2.15 -5.25 4.86
N LYS A 20 1.27 -5.94 4.16
CA LYS A 20 0.98 -7.36 4.34
C LYS A 20 1.03 -8.06 3.00
N LEU A 21 1.37 -9.35 3.02
CA LEU A 21 1.16 -10.21 1.87
C LEU A 21 -0.32 -10.61 1.80
N LEU A 22 -0.89 -10.51 0.61
CA LEU A 22 -2.21 -11.00 0.25
C LEU A 22 -2.04 -12.02 -0.87
N HIS A 23 -2.64 -13.19 -0.71
CA HIS A 23 -2.78 -14.18 -1.78
C HIS A 23 -4.24 -14.19 -2.24
N GLU A 24 -4.47 -13.73 -3.46
CA GLU A 24 -5.80 -13.63 -4.04
C GLU A 24 -5.75 -14.15 -5.49
N ASP A 25 -6.64 -15.07 -5.84
CA ASP A 25 -6.72 -15.69 -7.17
C ASP A 25 -5.39 -16.26 -7.70
N GLY A 26 -4.56 -16.80 -6.79
CA GLY A 26 -3.24 -17.34 -7.12
C GLY A 26 -2.14 -16.30 -7.33
N ILE A 27 -2.43 -15.01 -7.11
CA ILE A 27 -1.49 -13.90 -7.23
C ILE A 27 -1.12 -13.41 -5.82
N MET A 28 0.19 -13.35 -5.55
CA MET A 28 0.70 -12.71 -4.34
C MET A 28 0.85 -11.20 -4.59
N LYS A 29 0.33 -10.40 -3.65
CA LYS A 29 0.32 -8.93 -3.68
C LYS A 29 0.78 -8.35 -2.34
N LEU A 30 1.25 -7.11 -2.36
CA LEU A 30 1.39 -6.29 -1.15
C LEU A 30 0.08 -5.54 -0.93
N GLN A 31 -0.38 -5.46 0.31
CA GLN A 31 -1.59 -4.74 0.69
C GLN A 31 -1.36 -3.89 1.94
N ARG A 32 -1.85 -2.65 1.94
CA ARG A 32 -1.89 -1.80 3.13
C ARG A 32 -3.18 -1.00 3.22
N PHE A 33 -3.63 -0.76 4.45
CA PHE A 33 -4.83 0.02 4.75
C PHE A 33 -4.52 1.27 5.58
N TRP A 34 -5.29 2.32 5.30
CA TRP A 34 -5.33 3.54 6.10
C TRP A 34 -6.78 3.95 6.35
N LYS A 35 -7.01 4.55 7.53
CA LYS A 35 -8.22 5.33 7.78
C LYS A 35 -7.89 6.81 7.71
N VAL A 36 -8.51 7.53 6.79
CA VAL A 36 -8.32 8.97 6.61
C VAL A 36 -9.40 9.77 7.35
N LYS A 37 -9.15 11.07 7.55
CA LYS A 37 -10.07 11.97 8.27
C LYS A 37 -11.36 12.25 7.50
N SER A 38 -11.32 12.23 6.17
CA SER A 38 -12.45 12.50 5.28
C SER A 38 -12.21 11.88 3.90
N PHE A 39 -13.25 11.84 3.06
CA PHE A 39 -13.13 11.43 1.66
C PHE A 39 -12.08 12.25 0.90
N THR A 40 -12.08 13.58 1.05
CA THR A 40 -11.10 14.47 0.41
C THR A 40 -9.66 14.19 0.83
N LYS A 41 -9.43 13.75 2.09
CA LYS A 41 -8.10 13.31 2.54
C LYS A 41 -7.69 11.96 1.97
N GLY A 42 -8.65 11.11 1.59
CA GLY A 42 -8.38 9.91 0.79
C GLY A 42 -7.87 10.27 -0.61
N ILE A 43 -8.51 11.23 -1.26
CA ILE A 43 -8.07 11.74 -2.57
C ILE A 43 -6.68 12.39 -2.48
N GLU A 44 -6.41 13.19 -1.45
CA GLU A 44 -5.08 13.79 -1.23
C GLU A 44 -4.00 12.72 -1.03
N LEU A 45 -4.30 11.65 -0.28
CA LEU A 45 -3.38 10.52 -0.13
C LEU A 45 -3.09 9.86 -1.48
N PHE A 46 -4.11 9.64 -2.32
CA PHE A 46 -3.91 9.09 -3.66
C PHE A 46 -3.04 9.95 -4.53
N GLN A 47 -3.20 11.27 -4.52
CA GLN A 47 -2.33 12.15 -5.30
C GLN A 47 -0.85 11.97 -4.93
N LEU A 48 -0.54 11.91 -3.62
CA LEU A 48 0.83 11.68 -3.15
C LEU A 48 1.40 10.33 -3.61
N VAL A 49 0.56 9.29 -3.63
CA VAL A 49 0.97 7.96 -4.09
C VAL A 49 1.14 7.95 -5.62
N THR A 50 0.26 8.61 -6.36
CA THR A 50 0.33 8.74 -7.81
C THR A 50 1.62 9.44 -8.24
N ASP A 51 2.01 10.52 -7.57
CA ASP A 51 3.26 11.23 -7.89
C ASP A 51 4.49 10.31 -7.78
N ILE A 52 4.52 9.42 -6.77
CA ILE A 52 5.57 8.41 -6.62
C ILE A 52 5.44 7.34 -7.71
N ALA A 53 4.24 6.80 -7.93
CA ALA A 53 4.00 5.74 -8.89
C ALA A 53 4.41 6.14 -10.32
N GLU A 54 4.10 7.37 -10.72
CA GLU A 54 4.51 7.94 -12.01
C GLU A 54 6.04 8.09 -12.10
N ALA A 55 6.70 8.55 -11.04
CA ALA A 55 8.15 8.67 -11.00
C ALA A 55 8.86 7.30 -11.11
N GLU A 56 8.26 6.24 -10.56
CA GLU A 56 8.77 4.87 -10.66
C GLU A 56 8.36 4.15 -11.95
N GLY A 57 7.36 4.66 -12.68
CA GLY A 57 6.72 3.94 -13.77
C GLY A 57 6.08 2.63 -13.32
N HIS A 58 5.61 2.57 -12.07
CA HIS A 58 5.01 1.38 -11.47
C HIS A 58 3.76 1.77 -10.68
N HIS A 59 2.62 1.24 -11.10
CA HIS A 59 1.31 1.75 -10.68
C HIS A 59 0.62 0.77 -9.74
N PRO A 60 0.26 1.20 -8.51
CA PRO A 60 -0.48 0.37 -7.59
C PRO A 60 -2.00 0.51 -7.82
N ASP A 61 -2.76 -0.47 -7.34
CA ASP A 61 -4.21 -0.38 -7.29
C ASP A 61 -4.65 0.45 -6.08
N LEU A 62 -5.46 1.48 -6.33
CA LEU A 62 -5.91 2.45 -5.33
C LEU A 62 -7.42 2.30 -5.08
N HIS A 63 -7.81 2.03 -3.82
CA HIS A 63 -9.22 1.85 -3.46
C HIS A 63 -9.65 2.76 -2.31
N LEU A 64 -10.70 3.55 -2.54
CA LEU A 64 -11.33 4.39 -1.52
C LEU A 64 -12.78 3.96 -1.33
N PHE A 65 -13.11 3.43 -0.15
CA PHE A 65 -14.42 2.85 0.13
C PHE A 65 -14.91 3.17 1.54
N GLY A 66 -16.23 3.07 1.74
CA GLY A 66 -16.85 3.35 3.04
C GLY A 66 -16.52 4.76 3.55
N TRP A 67 -16.50 5.74 2.65
CA TRP A 67 -16.18 7.16 2.86
C TRP A 67 -14.73 7.50 3.26
N ASN A 68 -14.06 6.69 4.09
CA ASN A 68 -12.75 7.05 4.64
C ASN A 68 -11.75 5.90 4.81
N ASN A 69 -11.98 4.76 4.16
CA ASN A 69 -11.03 3.65 4.14
C ASN A 69 -10.26 3.67 2.83
N VAL A 70 -8.94 3.78 2.95
CA VAL A 70 -8.01 3.67 1.85
C VAL A 70 -7.36 2.30 1.92
N LYS A 71 -7.32 1.59 0.79
CA LYS A 71 -6.56 0.37 0.58
C LYS A 71 -5.68 0.57 -0.65
N ILE A 72 -4.43 0.16 -0.54
CA ILE A 72 -3.50 0.12 -1.67
C ILE A 72 -3.02 -1.31 -1.83
N GLU A 73 -3.04 -1.79 -3.07
CA GLU A 73 -2.47 -3.09 -3.45
C GLU A 73 -1.38 -2.88 -4.49
N ILE A 74 -0.28 -3.63 -4.37
CA ILE A 74 0.87 -3.53 -5.29
C ILE A 74 1.29 -4.93 -5.72
N TRP A 75 1.35 -5.14 -7.03
CA TRP A 75 2.00 -6.29 -7.66
C TRP A 75 2.32 -5.96 -9.11
N THR A 76 3.18 -6.76 -9.72
CA THR A 76 3.55 -6.61 -11.13
C THR A 76 2.62 -7.44 -12.01
N HIS A 77 1.60 -6.80 -12.62
CA HIS A 77 0.58 -7.49 -13.44
C HIS A 77 1.15 -8.37 -14.55
N THR A 78 2.18 -7.90 -15.24
CA THR A 78 2.79 -8.63 -16.37
C THR A 78 3.57 -9.87 -15.94
N VAL A 79 3.97 -9.95 -14.67
CA VAL A 79 4.66 -11.09 -14.06
C VAL A 79 3.67 -12.02 -13.33
N GLY A 80 2.48 -11.52 -13.00
CA GLY A 80 1.47 -12.30 -12.27
C GLY A 80 1.79 -12.49 -10.78
N GLY A 81 2.52 -11.56 -10.17
CA GLY A 81 2.88 -11.61 -8.75
C GLY A 81 3.87 -10.52 -8.35
N LEU A 82 4.54 -10.70 -7.22
CA LEU A 82 5.51 -9.74 -6.71
C LEU A 82 6.85 -9.80 -7.44
N THR A 83 7.48 -8.63 -7.54
CA THR A 83 8.86 -8.38 -7.93
C THR A 83 9.50 -7.41 -6.93
N GLU A 84 10.81 -7.18 -7.02
CA GLU A 84 11.49 -6.21 -6.15
C GLU A 84 10.93 -4.79 -6.29
N ASN A 85 10.47 -4.40 -7.48
CA ASN A 85 9.92 -3.07 -7.73
C ASN A 85 8.65 -2.79 -6.89
N ASP A 86 7.87 -3.83 -6.58
CA ASP A 86 6.70 -3.71 -5.72
C ASP A 86 7.09 -3.27 -4.30
N PHE A 87 8.20 -3.81 -3.77
CA PHE A 87 8.73 -3.45 -2.46
C PHE A 87 9.41 -2.08 -2.47
N ILE A 88 10.08 -1.70 -3.56
CA ILE A 88 10.65 -0.36 -3.74
C ILE A 88 9.55 0.70 -3.70
N LEU A 89 8.47 0.50 -4.44
CA LEU A 89 7.32 1.40 -4.43
C LEU A 89 6.67 1.46 -3.04
N ALA A 90 6.45 0.31 -2.39
CA ALA A 90 5.94 0.25 -1.03
C ALA A 90 6.81 1.01 -0.01
N ALA A 91 8.14 0.93 -0.12
CA ALA A 91 9.08 1.65 0.72
C ALA A 91 9.05 3.18 0.49
N LYS A 92 8.89 3.61 -0.78
CA LYS A 92 8.71 5.03 -1.12
C LYS A 92 7.39 5.57 -0.57
N ILE A 93 6.30 4.82 -0.70
CA ILE A 93 5.01 5.18 -0.08
C ILE A 93 5.13 5.27 1.45
N ASN A 94 5.89 4.37 2.10
CA ASN A 94 6.13 4.43 3.54
C ASN A 94 6.84 5.71 4.00
N SER A 95 7.58 6.36 3.11
CA SER A 95 8.35 7.58 3.39
C SER A 95 7.52 8.87 3.29
N LEU A 96 6.28 8.78 2.80
CA LEU A 96 5.36 9.91 2.73
C LEU A 96 4.93 10.37 4.12
N LYS A 97 4.94 11.69 4.33
CA LYS A 97 4.39 12.32 5.53
C LYS A 97 2.87 12.43 5.41
N MET A 98 2.14 11.49 6.00
CA MET A 98 0.68 11.39 5.88
C MET A 98 -0.09 11.74 7.16
N ASP A 99 0.58 12.09 8.26
CA ASP A 99 -0.06 12.25 9.59
C ASP A 99 -1.24 13.24 9.58
N HIS A 100 -1.18 14.27 8.75
CA HIS A 100 -2.26 15.25 8.62
C HIS A 100 -3.49 14.70 7.89
N LEU A 101 -3.35 13.62 7.12
CA LEU A 101 -4.41 12.92 6.38
C LEU A 101 -5.13 11.87 7.23
N LEU A 102 -4.38 11.21 8.13
CA LEU A 102 -4.83 10.01 8.82
C LEU A 102 -5.70 10.34 10.03
N ARG A 103 -6.74 9.52 10.24
CA ARG A 103 -7.54 9.58 11.46
C ARG A 103 -6.69 9.01 12.60
N ILE A 104 -6.44 9.83 13.63
CA ILE A 104 -5.81 9.36 14.86
C ILE A 104 -6.70 8.27 15.45
N LYS A 105 -6.12 7.11 15.77
CA LYS A 105 -6.80 6.14 16.63
C LYS A 105 -6.93 6.82 18.00
N THR A 106 -8.08 7.40 18.31
CA THR A 106 -8.41 7.71 19.70
C THR A 106 -8.32 6.40 20.46
N ALA A 107 -7.40 6.30 21.42
CA ALA A 107 -7.45 5.24 22.42
C ALA A 107 -8.90 5.24 22.95
N ALA A 108 -9.58 4.10 22.82
CA ALA A 108 -10.95 3.98 23.30
C ALA A 108 -10.95 4.43 24.76
N GLY A 109 -11.71 5.48 25.05
CA GLY A 109 -11.85 6.00 26.39
C GLY A 109 -12.36 4.90 27.30
N THR A 110 -11.63 4.64 28.37
CA THR A 110 -12.16 4.00 29.56
C THR A 110 -13.33 4.86 30.03
N VAL A 111 -14.55 4.34 29.90
CA VAL A 111 -15.72 4.77 30.67
C VAL A 111 -16.23 3.54 31.39
#